data_AF-A0A7J4NVQ5-F1
#
_entry.id   AF-A0A7J4NVQ5-F1
#
_cell.length_a   1.000
_cell.length_b   1.000
_cell.length_c   1.000
_cell.angle_alpha   90.00
_cell.angle_beta   90.00
_cell.angle_gamma   90.00
#
_symmetry.space_group_name_H-M   'P 1'
#
loop_
_entity.id
_entity.type
_entity.pdbx_description
1 polymer ?
#
loop_
_entity_poly.entity_id
_entity_poly.type
_entity_poly.pdbx_seq_one_letter_code
_entity_poly.pdbx_strand_id
1 'polypeptide(L)'
;MIISIYCVTGFNHLDALSDFGDGITAHGSREKKVRALKDMALGTGGVAFIVFYFLLLFVLIQSLVSVEISTRLGFGIGISLLVAEVASKHSMITTACLGQPIHQGMGSVIADNTGPGQFLVSLLISAAVCTVAMGMAGLVVLVMAMLLSVVVLVISNRHFGGINGDCIGTSNELARLVAIGTIFTIYIGGLVTWIPW
;
A
#
# COMPACT_ATOMS: atom_id res chain seq x y z
N MET A 1 11.40 3.43 -13.44
CA MET A 1 11.07 3.11 -12.02
C MET A 1 9.58 2.87 -11.83
N ILE A 2 8.68 3.81 -12.17
CA ILE A 2 7.23 3.55 -12.08
C ILE A 2 6.80 2.42 -13.02
N ILE A 3 7.19 2.49 -14.29
CA ILE A 3 6.85 1.44 -15.29
C ILE A 3 7.31 0.06 -14.83
N SER A 4 8.53 -0.06 -14.28
CA SER A 4 9.06 -1.33 -13.81
C SER A 4 8.26 -1.93 -12.65
N ILE A 5 7.66 -1.11 -11.78
CA ILE A 5 6.75 -1.61 -10.73
C ILE A 5 5.59 -2.35 -11.39
N TYR A 6 4.89 -1.72 -12.33
CA TYR A 6 3.71 -2.31 -12.97
C TYR A 6 4.03 -3.45 -13.94
N CYS A 7 5.24 -3.48 -14.52
CA CYS A 7 5.69 -4.66 -15.27
C CYS A 7 5.85 -5.90 -14.38
N VAL A 8 6.23 -5.71 -13.10
CA VAL A 8 6.45 -6.82 -12.15
C VAL A 8 5.17 -7.17 -11.40
N THR A 9 4.43 -6.18 -10.90
CA THR A 9 3.23 -6.40 -10.08
C THR A 9 1.97 -6.59 -10.90
N GLY A 10 2.01 -6.27 -12.20
CA GLY A 10 0.81 -6.11 -13.02
C GLY A 10 -0.03 -4.91 -12.60
N PHE A 11 -1.22 -4.80 -13.19
CA PHE A 11 -2.15 -3.68 -12.98
C PHE A 11 -3.31 -4.00 -12.02
N ASN A 12 -3.37 -5.22 -11.47
CA ASN A 12 -4.48 -5.66 -10.61
C ASN A 12 -4.69 -4.76 -9.38
N HIS A 13 -3.62 -4.26 -8.77
CA HIS A 13 -3.74 -3.37 -7.61
C HIS A 13 -4.12 -1.94 -8.00
N LEU A 14 -3.80 -1.52 -9.22
CA LEU A 14 -4.21 -0.22 -9.74
C LEU A 14 -5.70 -0.22 -10.10
N ASP A 15 -6.19 -1.32 -10.68
CA ASP A 15 -7.60 -1.58 -10.93
C ASP A 15 -8.40 -1.53 -9.62
N ALA A 16 -7.91 -2.27 -8.60
CA ALA A 16 -8.43 -2.21 -7.24
C ALA A 16 -8.51 -0.80 -6.65
N LEU A 17 -7.49 0.04 -6.85
CA LEU A 17 -7.49 1.43 -6.39
C LEU A 17 -8.56 2.27 -7.10
N SER A 18 -8.78 2.00 -8.39
CA SER A 18 -9.79 2.68 -9.18
C SER A 18 -11.20 2.33 -8.73
N ASP A 19 -11.49 1.04 -8.62
CA ASP A 19 -12.79 0.55 -8.17
C ASP A 19 -13.08 1.07 -6.77
N PHE A 20 -12.10 1.01 -5.87
CA PHE A 20 -12.22 1.59 -4.55
C PHE A 20 -12.56 3.08 -4.60
N GLY A 21 -11.90 3.85 -5.48
CA GLY A 21 -12.18 5.27 -5.70
C GLY A 21 -13.63 5.53 -6.13
N ASP A 22 -14.16 4.76 -7.09
CA ASP A 22 -15.55 4.86 -7.51
C ASP A 22 -16.53 4.43 -6.40
N GLY A 23 -16.19 3.36 -5.68
CA GLY A 23 -16.97 2.87 -4.54
C GLY A 23 -17.10 3.90 -3.42
N ILE A 24 -16.01 4.57 -3.02
CA ILE A 24 -16.08 5.52 -1.92
C ILE A 24 -16.78 6.82 -2.31
N THR A 25 -16.61 7.27 -3.55
CA THR A 25 -17.17 8.53 -4.09
C THR A 25 -18.63 8.38 -4.52
N ALA A 26 -19.11 7.15 -4.71
CA ALA A 26 -20.52 6.88 -4.94
C ALA A 26 -21.39 7.41 -3.78
N HIS A 27 -22.42 8.18 -4.14
CA HIS A 27 -23.38 8.76 -3.20
C HIS A 27 -24.61 7.87 -3.05
N GLY A 28 -25.05 7.66 -1.81
CA GLY A 28 -26.26 6.91 -1.47
C GLY A 28 -26.00 5.78 -0.49
N SER A 29 -26.80 4.72 -0.60
CA SER A 29 -26.73 3.57 0.29
C SER A 29 -25.46 2.74 0.09
N ARG A 30 -25.13 1.93 1.09
CA ARG A 30 -23.99 1.00 1.06
C ARG A 30 -24.06 0.06 -0.14
N GLU A 31 -25.24 -0.42 -0.50
CA GLU A 31 -25.46 -1.32 -1.65
C GLU A 31 -25.08 -0.64 -2.97
N LYS A 32 -25.34 0.67 -3.10
CA LYS A 32 -24.94 1.43 -4.28
C LYS A 32 -23.43 1.62 -4.36
N LYS A 33 -22.76 1.85 -3.22
CA LYS A 33 -21.30 1.92 -3.15
C LYS A 33 -20.65 0.58 -3.50
N VAL A 34 -21.18 -0.52 -2.97
CA VAL A 34 -20.70 -1.88 -3.30
C VAL A 34 -20.97 -2.22 -4.77
N ARG A 35 -22.05 -1.72 -5.37
CA ARG A 35 -22.33 -1.91 -6.80
C ARG A 35 -21.31 -1.18 -7.68
N ALA A 36 -20.86 0.01 -7.26
CA ALA A 36 -19.85 0.76 -8.01
C ALA A 36 -18.50 0.02 -8.08
N LEU A 37 -18.14 -0.78 -7.06
CA LEU A 37 -16.96 -1.66 -7.10
C LEU A 37 -17.03 -2.77 -8.18
N LYS A 38 -18.22 -3.02 -8.74
CA LYS A 38 -18.43 -4.07 -9.75
C LYS A 38 -18.80 -3.48 -11.11
N ASP A 39 -18.77 -2.16 -11.23
CA ASP A 39 -19.05 -1.50 -12.49
C ASP A 39 -17.86 -1.72 -13.42
N MET A 40 -18.14 -2.13 -14.65
CA MET A 40 -17.09 -2.29 -15.67
C MET A 40 -16.69 -0.93 -16.24
N ALA A 41 -17.53 0.10 -16.06
CA ALA A 41 -17.24 1.45 -16.50
C ALA A 41 -16.45 2.20 -15.42
N LEU A 42 -15.34 2.80 -15.84
CA LEU A 42 -14.54 3.67 -14.99
C LEU A 42 -15.32 4.95 -14.65
N GLY A 43 -15.54 5.20 -13.37
CA GLY A 43 -16.15 6.44 -12.89
C GLY A 43 -15.13 7.55 -12.66
N THR A 44 -15.65 8.74 -12.36
CA THR A 44 -14.81 9.92 -12.10
C THR A 44 -14.02 9.80 -10.80
N GLY A 45 -14.50 9.01 -9.83
CA GLY A 45 -13.81 8.76 -8.59
C GLY A 45 -12.56 7.92 -8.79
N GLY A 46 -12.69 6.82 -9.55
CA GLY A 46 -11.59 5.94 -9.91
C GLY A 46 -10.52 6.67 -10.71
N VAL A 47 -10.93 7.45 -11.73
CA VAL A 47 -10.01 8.31 -12.50
C VAL A 47 -9.25 9.28 -11.58
N ALA A 48 -9.94 9.99 -10.69
CA ALA A 48 -9.30 10.93 -9.78
C ALA A 48 -8.29 10.24 -8.86
N PHE A 49 -8.64 9.05 -8.34
CA PHE A 49 -7.77 8.26 -7.47
C PHE A 49 -6.50 7.80 -8.19
N ILE A 50 -6.63 7.26 -9.41
CA ILE A 50 -5.49 6.87 -10.25
C ILE A 50 -4.59 8.08 -10.52
N VAL A 51 -5.17 9.21 -10.93
CA VAL A 51 -4.41 10.42 -11.28
C VAL A 51 -3.65 10.95 -10.06
N PHE A 52 -4.31 11.11 -8.92
CA PHE A 52 -3.65 11.57 -7.70
C PHE A 52 -2.58 10.60 -7.22
N TYR A 53 -2.84 9.29 -7.33
CA TYR A 53 -1.88 8.27 -7.00
C TYR A 53 -0.60 8.39 -7.83
N PHE A 54 -0.71 8.46 -9.17
CA PHE A 54 0.47 8.57 -10.03
C PHE A 54 1.22 9.88 -9.83
N LEU A 55 0.51 11.00 -9.62
CA LEU A 55 1.13 12.29 -9.32
C LEU A 55 1.92 12.23 -8.01
N LEU A 56 1.34 11.69 -6.94
CA LEU A 56 2.01 11.53 -5.66
C LEU A 56 3.19 10.56 -5.78
N LEU A 57 3.01 9.42 -6.44
CA LEU A 57 4.08 8.45 -6.65
C LEU A 57 5.25 9.06 -7.41
N PHE A 58 4.97 9.83 -8.47
CA PHE A 58 5.97 10.53 -9.24
C PHE A 58 6.74 11.55 -8.40
N VAL A 59 6.02 12.43 -7.68
CA VAL A 59 6.63 13.44 -6.82
C VAL A 59 7.49 12.79 -5.73
N LEU A 60 7.00 11.74 -5.08
CA LEU A 60 7.72 11.05 -4.02
C LEU A 60 8.99 10.35 -4.55
N ILE A 61 8.92 9.65 -5.68
CA ILE A 61 10.09 9.01 -6.27
C ILE A 61 11.12 10.06 -6.69
N GLN A 62 10.70 11.15 -7.34
CA GLN A 62 11.61 12.24 -7.72
C GLN A 62 12.28 12.89 -6.50
N SER A 63 11.51 13.11 -5.43
CA SER A 63 12.02 13.69 -4.18
C SER A 63 13.00 12.74 -3.47
N LEU A 64 12.74 11.43 -3.54
CA LEU A 64 13.66 10.43 -3.00
C LEU A 64 14.98 10.39 -3.78
N VAL A 65 14.91 10.39 -5.13
CA VAL A 65 16.09 10.43 -6.01
C VAL A 65 16.95 11.66 -5.70
N SER A 66 16.34 12.84 -5.57
CA SER A 66 17.09 14.09 -5.36
C SER A 66 17.82 14.12 -4.01
N VAL A 67 17.19 13.60 -2.95
CA VAL A 67 17.81 13.52 -1.62
C VAL A 67 18.95 12.51 -1.58
N GLU A 68 18.80 11.34 -2.22
CA GLU A 68 19.85 10.33 -2.24
C GLU A 68 21.09 10.78 -3.02
N ILE A 69 20.91 11.48 -4.15
CA ILE A 69 22.03 12.08 -4.89
C ILE A 69 22.78 13.09 -4.02
N SER A 70 22.04 13.90 -3.26
CA SER A 70 22.61 14.95 -2.42
C SER A 70 23.37 14.41 -1.20
N THR A 71 22.89 13.29 -0.64
CA THR A 71 23.46 12.67 0.57
C THR A 71 24.55 11.63 0.29
N ARG A 72 24.81 11.31 -0.99
CA ARG A 72 25.79 10.29 -1.44
C ARG A 72 25.56 8.89 -0.82
N LEU A 73 24.31 8.57 -0.47
CA LEU A 73 23.95 7.28 0.14
C LEU A 73 24.13 6.07 -0.80
N GLY A 74 24.46 6.28 -2.08
CA GLY A 74 25.11 5.33 -3.02
C GLY A 74 24.33 4.07 -3.44
N PHE A 75 23.64 3.43 -2.51
CA PHE A 75 22.89 2.17 -2.65
C PHE A 75 21.39 2.33 -2.33
N GLY A 76 20.94 3.55 -2.02
CA GLY A 76 19.66 3.83 -1.36
C GLY A 76 18.42 3.44 -2.15
N ILE A 77 18.29 3.81 -3.43
CA ILE A 77 16.95 3.84 -4.03
C ILE A 77 16.36 2.46 -4.28
N GLY A 78 17.22 1.50 -4.65
CA GLY A 78 16.80 0.10 -4.81
C GLY A 78 16.36 -0.49 -3.48
N ILE A 79 17.09 -0.21 -2.40
CA ILE A 79 16.77 -0.65 -1.04
C ILE A 79 15.48 0.03 -0.55
N SER A 80 15.34 1.33 -0.75
CA SER A 80 14.15 2.11 -0.42
C SER A 80 12.90 1.55 -1.12
N LEU A 81 13.00 1.22 -2.41
CA LEU A 81 11.92 0.60 -3.17
C LEU A 81 11.63 -0.83 -2.74
N LEU A 82 12.66 -1.62 -2.41
CA LEU A 82 12.49 -2.97 -1.87
C LEU A 82 11.70 -2.93 -0.56
N VAL A 83 12.10 -2.07 0.38
CA VAL A 83 11.42 -1.90 1.67
C VAL A 83 9.99 -1.40 1.46
N ALA A 84 9.77 -0.46 0.54
CA ALA A 84 8.43 0.01 0.22
C ALA A 84 7.53 -1.09 -0.34
N GLU A 85 8.05 -1.96 -1.23
CA GLU A 85 7.28 -3.07 -1.79
C GLU A 85 7.00 -4.16 -0.74
N VAL A 86 7.98 -4.50 0.10
CA VAL A 86 7.81 -5.47 1.19
C VAL A 86 6.76 -5.00 2.20
N ALA A 87 6.82 -3.72 2.59
CA ALA A 87 5.84 -3.11 3.49
C ALA A 87 4.43 -3.05 2.85
N SER A 88 4.36 -2.76 1.55
CA SER A 88 3.14 -2.76 0.75
C SER A 88 2.51 -4.16 0.60
N LYS A 89 3.30 -5.24 0.48
CA LYS A 89 2.77 -6.61 0.52
C LYS A 89 2.26 -7.00 1.89
N HIS A 90 2.94 -6.55 2.95
CA HIS A 90 2.47 -6.81 4.31
C HIS A 90 1.18 -6.06 4.63
N SER A 91 0.95 -4.86 4.07
CA SER A 91 -0.31 -4.14 4.24
C SER A 91 -1.50 -4.90 3.66
N MET A 92 -1.33 -5.61 2.53
CA MET A 92 -2.35 -6.49 1.96
C MET A 92 -2.74 -7.60 2.95
N ILE A 93 -1.74 -8.26 3.55
CA ILE A 93 -1.94 -9.32 4.53
C ILE A 93 -2.59 -8.79 5.80
N THR A 94 -2.24 -7.57 6.22
CA THR A 94 -2.87 -6.90 7.36
C THR A 94 -4.34 -6.62 7.08
N THR A 95 -4.68 -6.06 5.92
CA THR A 95 -6.07 -5.84 5.52
C THR A 95 -6.85 -7.15 5.44
N ALA A 96 -6.28 -8.18 4.80
CA ALA A 96 -6.92 -9.49 4.64
C ALA A 96 -7.15 -10.22 5.97
N CYS A 97 -6.17 -10.20 6.88
CA CYS A 97 -6.26 -10.88 8.17
C CYS A 97 -7.26 -10.22 9.13
N LEU A 98 -7.34 -8.88 9.12
CA LEU A 98 -8.18 -8.13 10.05
C LEU A 98 -9.57 -7.83 9.49
N GLY A 99 -9.75 -7.90 8.18
CA GLY A 99 -11.01 -7.59 7.52
C GLY A 99 -11.98 -8.77 7.47
N GLN A 100 -13.27 -8.43 7.37
CA GLN A 100 -14.34 -9.39 7.14
C GLN A 100 -14.83 -9.28 5.69
N PRO A 101 -14.90 -10.37 4.90
CA PRO A 101 -15.32 -10.30 3.51
C PRO A 101 -16.77 -9.78 3.34
N ILE A 102 -16.99 -8.91 2.36
CA ILE A 102 -18.34 -8.38 2.02
C ILE A 102 -19.20 -9.47 1.35
N HIS A 103 -18.58 -10.29 0.50
CA HIS A 103 -19.23 -11.38 -0.22
C HIS A 103 -18.18 -12.43 -0.63
N GLN A 104 -18.65 -13.59 -1.09
CA GLN A 104 -17.78 -14.61 -1.68
C GLN A 104 -17.14 -14.11 -2.99
N GLY A 105 -15.84 -14.27 -3.15
CA GLY A 105 -15.05 -13.82 -4.30
C GLY A 105 -13.53 -13.93 -4.06
N MET A 106 -12.70 -13.37 -4.95
CA MET A 106 -11.23 -13.46 -4.78
C MET A 106 -10.75 -12.87 -3.44
N GLY A 107 -11.36 -11.76 -3.00
CA GLY A 107 -11.04 -11.17 -1.69
C GLY A 107 -11.42 -12.06 -0.51
N SER A 108 -12.50 -12.83 -0.58
CA SER A 108 -12.86 -13.78 0.48
C SER A 108 -11.89 -14.96 0.49
N VAL A 109 -11.48 -15.49 -0.67
CA VAL A 109 -10.46 -16.54 -0.73
C VAL A 109 -9.16 -16.10 -0.07
N ILE A 110 -8.72 -14.85 -0.30
CA ILE A 110 -7.50 -14.33 0.34
C ILE A 110 -7.72 -14.18 1.85
N ALA A 111 -8.82 -13.57 2.29
CA ALA A 111 -9.12 -13.37 3.71
C ALA A 111 -9.26 -14.71 4.47
N ASP A 112 -10.00 -15.66 3.91
CA ASP A 112 -10.26 -16.99 4.50
C ASP A 112 -8.97 -17.81 4.65
N ASN A 113 -7.97 -17.59 3.77
CA ASN A 113 -6.66 -18.23 3.86
C ASN A 113 -5.61 -17.42 4.64
N THR A 114 -5.95 -16.21 5.11
CA THR A 114 -5.03 -15.32 5.84
C THR A 114 -5.44 -15.21 7.30
N GLY A 115 -5.02 -16.18 8.10
CA GLY A 115 -5.20 -16.16 9.55
C GLY A 115 -4.04 -15.51 10.31
N PRO A 116 -4.11 -15.50 11.66
CA PRO A 116 -3.06 -14.94 12.52
C PRO A 116 -1.68 -15.57 12.30
N GLY A 117 -1.62 -16.84 11.90
CA GLY A 117 -0.37 -17.53 11.58
C GLY A 117 0.31 -16.96 10.33
N GLN A 118 -0.44 -16.79 9.24
CA GLN A 118 0.06 -16.18 8.01
C GLN A 118 0.46 -14.72 8.24
N PHE A 119 -0.33 -13.98 9.03
CA PHE A 119 0.00 -12.63 9.44
C PHE A 119 1.33 -12.57 10.20
N LEU A 120 1.53 -13.43 11.21
CA LEU A 120 2.75 -13.47 11.99
C LEU A 120 3.97 -13.85 11.15
N VAL A 121 3.85 -14.87 10.29
CA VAL A 121 4.92 -15.28 9.38
C VAL A 121 5.30 -14.14 8.44
N SER A 122 4.31 -13.48 7.83
CA SER A 122 4.57 -12.31 6.98
C SER A 122 5.21 -11.16 7.76
N LEU A 123 4.73 -10.87 8.96
CA LEU A 123 5.28 -9.81 9.80
C LEU A 123 6.75 -10.08 10.12
N LEU A 124 7.10 -11.31 10.50
CA LEU A 124 8.48 -11.69 10.82
C LEU A 124 9.40 -11.59 9.60
N ILE A 125 8.95 -12.08 8.43
CA ILE A 125 9.72 -11.99 7.19
C ILE A 125 9.89 -10.53 6.77
N SER A 126 8.81 -9.76 6.75
CA SER A 126 8.86 -8.34 6.36
C SER A 126 9.70 -7.53 7.34
N ALA A 127 9.57 -7.76 8.65
CA ALA A 127 10.40 -7.10 9.66
C ALA A 127 11.89 -7.44 9.48
N ALA A 128 12.22 -8.71 9.23
CA ALA A 128 13.60 -9.13 8.97
C ALA A 128 14.18 -8.44 7.73
N VAL A 129 13.46 -8.46 6.60
CA VAL A 129 13.91 -7.83 5.36
C VAL A 129 14.07 -6.31 5.55
N CYS A 130 13.07 -5.64 6.14
CA CYS A 130 13.14 -4.20 6.39
C CYS A 130 14.27 -3.82 7.35
N THR A 131 14.52 -4.63 8.39
CA THR A 131 15.60 -4.39 9.35
C THR A 131 16.98 -4.61 8.74
N VAL A 132 17.16 -5.67 7.94
CA VAL A 132 18.44 -5.90 7.24
C VAL A 132 18.71 -4.79 6.23
N ALA A 133 17.67 -4.33 5.53
CA ALA A 133 17.76 -3.29 4.51
C ALA A 133 18.04 -1.89 5.08
N MET A 134 17.36 -1.49 6.16
CA MET A 134 17.34 -0.10 6.65
C MET A 134 17.38 0.02 8.19
N GLY A 135 17.65 -1.05 8.92
CA GLY A 135 17.66 -1.05 10.38
C GLY A 135 16.33 -0.62 10.99
N MET A 136 16.39 0.22 12.02
CA MET A 136 15.20 0.75 12.70
C MET A 136 14.29 1.56 11.77
N ALA A 137 14.86 2.26 10.78
CA ALA A 137 14.08 3.02 9.80
C ALA A 137 13.16 2.11 8.99
N GLY A 138 13.64 0.92 8.62
CA GLY A 138 12.82 -0.08 7.92
C GLY A 138 11.61 -0.55 8.75
N LEU A 139 11.79 -0.70 10.08
CA LEU A 139 10.69 -1.05 10.98
C LEU A 139 9.65 0.07 11.08
N VAL A 140 10.08 1.34 11.13
CA VAL A 140 9.16 2.49 11.10
C VAL A 140 8.33 2.47 9.83
N VAL A 141 8.95 2.23 8.67
CA VAL A 141 8.26 2.13 7.37
C VAL A 141 7.21 1.02 7.38
N LEU A 142 7.56 -0.16 7.91
CA LEU A 142 6.64 -1.29 8.03
C LEU A 142 5.43 -0.94 8.90
N VAL A 143 5.65 -0.33 10.08
CA VAL A 143 4.58 0.11 10.98
C VAL A 143 3.67 1.15 10.30
N MET A 144 4.23 2.13 9.58
CA MET A 144 3.43 3.14 8.88
C MET A 144 2.56 2.53 7.78
N ALA A 145 3.07 1.55 7.03
CA ALA A 145 2.29 0.80 6.04
C ALA A 145 1.17 -0.03 6.70
N MET A 146 1.43 -0.66 7.85
CA MET A 146 0.41 -1.37 8.62
C MET A 146 -0.68 -0.43 9.15
N LEU A 147 -0.30 0.73 9.69
CA LEU A 147 -1.28 1.73 10.16
C LEU A 147 -2.19 2.19 9.02
N LEU A 148 -1.63 2.42 7.83
CA LEU A 148 -2.43 2.75 6.66
C LEU A 148 -3.40 1.62 6.27
N SER A 149 -2.97 0.37 6.35
CA SER A 149 -3.85 -0.77 6.07
C SER A 149 -5.07 -0.82 7.01
N VAL A 150 -4.90 -0.40 8.26
CA VAL A 150 -5.99 -0.26 9.23
C VAL A 150 -6.91 0.90 8.84
N VAL A 151 -6.37 2.03 8.35
CA VAL A 151 -7.17 3.13 7.82
C VAL A 151 -8.02 2.68 6.62
N VAL A 152 -7.41 1.97 5.66
CA VAL A 152 -8.13 1.40 4.51
C VAL A 152 -9.23 0.46 5.00
N LEU A 153 -8.93 -0.45 5.93
CA LEU A 153 -9.91 -1.35 6.52
C LEU A 153 -11.09 -0.61 7.17
N VAL A 154 -10.83 0.45 7.94
CA VAL A 154 -11.88 1.26 8.58
C VAL A 154 -12.75 1.95 7.52
N ILE A 155 -12.15 2.49 6.47
CA ILE A 155 -12.89 3.12 5.36
C ILE A 155 -13.73 2.07 4.64
N SER A 156 -13.17 0.90 4.34
CA SER A 156 -13.89 -0.23 3.72
C SER A 156 -15.07 -0.67 4.57
N ASN A 157 -14.89 -0.83 5.88
CA ASN A 157 -15.97 -1.18 6.80
C ASN A 157 -17.04 -0.07 6.89
N ARG A 158 -16.66 1.20 6.77
CA ARG A 158 -17.63 2.30 6.78
C ARG A 158 -18.44 2.39 5.48
N HIS A 159 -17.80 2.20 4.33
CA HIS A 159 -18.43 2.43 3.01
C HIS A 159 -19.07 1.17 2.43
N PHE A 160 -18.46 0.02 2.68
CA PHE A 160 -18.82 -1.27 2.08
C PHE A 160 -19.17 -2.34 3.13
N GLY A 161 -18.88 -2.06 4.41
CA GLY A 161 -19.06 -2.90 5.60
C GLY A 161 -18.43 -4.28 5.55
N GLY A 162 -17.26 -4.29 4.96
CA GLY A 162 -16.32 -5.39 4.91
C GLY A 162 -15.20 -5.02 3.96
N ILE A 163 -14.37 -6.01 3.62
CA ILE A 163 -13.35 -5.91 2.58
C ILE A 163 -13.66 -6.82 1.39
N ASN A 164 -13.08 -6.50 0.24
CA ASN A 164 -12.99 -7.36 -0.93
C ASN A 164 -11.56 -7.28 -1.51
N GLY A 165 -11.36 -7.85 -2.71
CA GLY A 165 -10.08 -7.78 -3.42
C GLY A 165 -9.60 -6.34 -3.64
N ASP A 166 -10.52 -5.43 -3.94
CA ASP A 166 -10.19 -4.03 -4.26
C ASP A 166 -9.69 -3.28 -3.03
N CYS A 167 -10.24 -3.58 -1.86
CA CYS A 167 -9.76 -3.04 -0.59
C CYS A 167 -8.33 -3.52 -0.28
N ILE A 168 -8.02 -4.79 -0.56
CA ILE A 168 -6.70 -5.38 -0.35
C ILE A 168 -5.70 -4.80 -1.36
N GLY A 169 -6.07 -4.69 -2.64
CA GLY A 169 -5.21 -4.09 -3.67
C GLY A 169 -4.97 -2.58 -3.44
N THR A 170 -6.01 -1.86 -3.00
CA THR A 170 -5.89 -0.45 -2.60
C THR A 170 -4.90 -0.28 -1.45
N SER A 171 -4.92 -1.17 -0.46
CA SER A 171 -3.99 -1.09 0.66
C SER A 171 -2.54 -1.33 0.21
N ASN A 172 -2.29 -2.11 -0.84
CA ASN A 172 -0.97 -2.23 -1.47
C ASN A 172 -0.51 -0.88 -2.02
N GLU A 173 -1.28 -0.30 -2.96
CA GLU A 173 -0.87 0.94 -3.65
C GLU A 173 -0.67 2.10 -2.67
N LEU A 174 -1.64 2.35 -1.79
CA LEU A 174 -1.51 3.43 -0.81
C LEU A 174 -0.36 3.19 0.17
N ALA A 175 -0.11 1.93 0.58
CA ALA A 175 1.01 1.63 1.48
C ALA A 175 2.35 1.87 0.83
N ARG A 176 2.46 1.67 -0.49
CA ARG A 176 3.65 2.04 -1.25
C ARG A 176 3.92 3.55 -1.17
N LEU A 177 2.90 4.39 -1.34
CA LEU A 177 3.03 5.85 -1.19
C LEU A 177 3.49 6.23 0.22
N VAL A 178 2.84 5.68 1.25
CA VAL A 178 3.20 5.96 2.64
C VAL A 178 4.61 5.48 2.96
N ALA A 179 5.01 4.32 2.46
CA ALA A 179 6.34 3.79 2.68
C ALA A 179 7.41 4.69 2.05
N ILE A 180 7.27 5.06 0.77
CA ILE A 180 8.21 5.96 0.09
C ILE A 180 8.24 7.34 0.77
N GLY A 181 7.08 7.88 1.15
CA GLY A 181 6.99 9.16 1.87
C GLY A 181 7.65 9.12 3.25
N THR A 182 7.50 8.00 3.97
CA THR A 182 8.16 7.78 5.28
C THR A 182 9.67 7.71 5.12
N ILE A 183 10.17 6.97 4.12
CA ILE A 183 11.60 6.89 3.81
C ILE A 183 12.15 8.28 3.48
N PHE A 184 11.47 9.02 2.59
CA PHE A 184 11.85 10.38 2.24
C PHE A 184 11.93 11.29 3.48
N THR A 185 10.92 11.21 4.36
CA THR A 185 10.88 12.00 5.61
C THR A 185 12.03 11.65 6.54
N ILE A 186 12.37 10.36 6.67
CA ILE A 186 13.52 9.89 7.46
C ILE A 186 14.83 10.45 6.89
N TYR A 187 14.97 10.47 5.57
CA TYR A 187 16.17 10.96 4.89
C TYR A 187 16.38 12.47 5.07
N ILE A 188 15.32 13.28 4.93
CA ILE A 188 15.42 14.73 5.16
C ILE A 188 15.54 15.07 6.66
N GLY A 189 14.94 14.26 7.53
CA GLY A 189 14.94 14.47 8.98
C GLY A 189 16.23 14.05 9.68
N GLY A 190 17.22 13.54 8.95
CA GLY A 190 18.51 13.12 9.50
C GLY A 190 18.47 11.86 10.38
N LEU A 191 17.33 11.15 10.44
CA LEU A 191 17.21 9.88 11.18
C LEU A 191 18.08 8.74 10.59
N VAL A 192 18.70 8.97 9.44
CA VAL A 192 19.65 8.07 8.75
C VAL A 192 21.01 8.01 9.46
N THR A 193 21.32 8.90 10.40
CA THR A 193 22.61 8.88 11.13
C THR A 193 22.83 7.65 12.02
N TRP A 194 21.87 6.71 12.06
CA TRP A 194 21.92 5.47 12.84
C TRP A 194 22.09 4.21 11.99
N ILE A 195 22.48 4.33 10.73
CA ILE A 195 22.88 3.18 9.90
C ILE A 195 24.36 2.87 10.22
N PRO A 196 24.69 1.75 10.89
CA PRO A 196 26.06 1.44 11.31
C PRO A 196 26.84 0.74 10.21
N TRP A 197 26.85 1.30 9.00
CA TRP A 197 27.77 0.87 7.94
C TRP A 197 28.57 2.06 7.43
#